data_AF-A0A5D2ER23-F1
#
_entry.id   AF-A0A5D2ER23-F1
#
_cell.length_a   1.000
_cell.length_b   1.000
_cell.length_c   1.000
_cell.angle_alpha   90.00
_cell.angle_beta   90.00
_cell.angle_gamma   90.00
#
_symmetry.space_group_name_H-M   'P 1'
#
loop_
_entity.id
_entity.type
_entity.pdbx_description
1 polymer ?
#
loop_
_entity_poly.entity_id
_entity_poly.type
_entity_poly.pdbx_seq_one_letter_code
_entity_poly.pdbx_strand_id
1 'polypeptide(L)'
;MSEHRAVSAPWCIESAIPTYAFSVFLAPKATIEDLHSQMGRMWWTNNDKIRGWAMMVWRKICHPEEMGGMGFRNLHLFNLPLLGRQVWRLMSQQDTLCFKVLCAKYLPEGDVFSYKRINKPSFTWASIAKAVETLKDGFIWQVGDGNGIDLRREHWGLNGIFGESVCRSPLNDI
;
A
#
# COMPACT_ATOMS: atom_id res chain seq x y z
N MET A 1 22.75 -30.17 -0.60
CA MET A 1 22.02 -29.07 -1.29
C MET A 1 20.54 -29.43 -1.46
N SER A 2 19.86 -29.84 -0.37
CA SER A 2 18.45 -30.30 -0.41
C SER A 2 17.59 -29.88 0.81
N GLU A 3 18.16 -29.31 1.88
CA GLU A 3 17.38 -28.90 3.06
C GLU A 3 16.71 -27.52 2.96
N HIS A 4 17.23 -26.60 2.14
CA HIS A 4 16.68 -25.23 2.05
C HIS A 4 15.27 -25.14 1.44
N ARG A 5 14.78 -26.18 0.74
CA ARG A 5 13.42 -26.19 0.16
C ARG A 5 12.33 -26.69 1.11
N ALA A 6 12.67 -27.51 2.11
CA ALA A 6 11.67 -28.09 3.00
C ALA A 6 11.15 -27.06 4.02
N VAL A 7 12.00 -26.12 4.43
CA VAL A 7 11.63 -25.09 5.40
C VAL A 7 10.73 -24.02 4.80
N SER A 8 10.70 -23.83 3.47
CA SER A 8 10.05 -22.68 2.83
C SER A 8 8.53 -22.82 2.60
N ALA A 9 7.97 -24.04 2.67
CA ALA A 9 6.56 -24.28 2.37
C ALA A 9 5.56 -23.77 3.44
N PRO A 10 5.79 -23.95 4.76
CA PRO A 10 4.88 -23.45 5.81
C PRO A 10 4.77 -21.92 5.82
N TRP A 11 5.90 -21.23 5.63
CA TRP A 11 5.97 -19.77 5.59
C TRP A 11 5.18 -19.14 4.45
N CYS A 12 5.10 -19.80 3.31
CA CYS A 12 4.38 -19.27 2.15
C CYS A 12 2.87 -19.22 2.46
N ILE A 13 2.35 -20.25 3.13
CA ILE A 13 0.94 -20.33 3.54
C ILE A 13 0.66 -19.30 4.65
N GLU A 14 1.51 -19.23 5.66
CA GLU A 14 1.33 -18.32 6.80
C GLU A 14 1.52 -16.85 6.46
N SER A 15 2.39 -16.52 5.49
CA SER A 15 2.56 -15.14 5.03
C SER A 15 1.46 -14.71 4.04
N ALA A 16 0.81 -15.65 3.35
CA ALA A 16 -0.26 -15.33 2.40
C ALA A 16 -1.54 -14.82 3.11
N ILE A 17 -1.90 -15.39 4.27
CA ILE A 17 -3.13 -15.04 4.99
C ILE A 17 -3.12 -13.56 5.45
N PRO A 18 -2.09 -13.07 6.16
CA PRO A 18 -1.96 -11.66 6.52
C PRO A 18 -1.83 -10.76 5.29
N THR A 19 -1.14 -11.22 4.23
CA THR A 19 -0.99 -10.43 2.99
C THR A 19 -2.34 -10.16 2.34
N TYR A 20 -3.24 -11.14 2.31
CA TYR A 20 -4.61 -10.95 1.81
C TYR A 20 -5.38 -9.95 2.68
N ALA A 21 -5.35 -10.12 4.00
CA ALA A 21 -6.02 -9.20 4.92
C ALA A 21 -5.48 -7.75 4.79
N PHE A 22 -4.16 -7.59 4.67
CA PHE A 22 -3.48 -6.30 4.51
C PHE A 22 -3.72 -5.64 3.15
N SER A 23 -4.19 -6.39 2.15
CA SER A 23 -4.61 -5.81 0.87
C SER A 23 -5.94 -5.07 0.95
N VAL A 24 -6.75 -5.35 1.98
CA VAL A 24 -8.09 -4.78 2.17
C VAL A 24 -8.15 -3.84 3.36
N PHE A 25 -7.32 -4.06 4.38
CA PHE A 25 -7.38 -3.36 5.66
C PHE A 25 -6.04 -2.73 6.05
N LEU A 26 -6.11 -1.55 6.65
CA LEU A 26 -4.97 -0.92 7.31
C LEU A 26 -4.82 -1.51 8.70
N ALA A 27 -3.76 -2.29 8.92
CA ALA A 27 -3.54 -3.00 10.16
C ALA A 27 -2.93 -2.07 11.23
N PRO A 28 -3.46 -2.07 12.46
CA PRO A 28 -2.83 -1.36 13.58
C PRO A 28 -1.41 -1.89 13.84
N LYS A 29 -0.51 -1.02 14.30
CA LYS A 29 0.88 -1.40 14.59
C LYS A 29 0.96 -2.55 15.60
N ALA A 30 0.12 -2.52 16.64
CA ALA A 30 0.08 -3.58 17.65
C ALA A 30 -0.26 -4.95 17.06
N THR A 31 -1.18 -5.02 16.10
CA THR A 31 -1.57 -6.28 15.44
C THR A 31 -0.44 -6.82 14.58
N ILE A 32 0.31 -5.93 13.92
CA ILE A 32 1.48 -6.29 13.13
C ILE A 32 2.61 -6.79 14.03
N GLU A 33 2.83 -6.15 15.18
CA GLU A 33 3.83 -6.58 16.16
C GLU A 33 3.51 -7.95 16.76
N ASP A 34 2.24 -8.22 17.07
CA ASP A 34 1.82 -9.54 17.53
C ASP A 34 2.02 -10.60 16.42
N LEU A 35 1.69 -10.27 15.17
CA LEU A 35 1.93 -11.17 14.04
C LEU A 35 3.43 -11.44 13.82
N HIS A 36 4.28 -10.41 13.92
CA HIS A 36 5.75 -10.57 13.91
C HIS A 36 6.23 -11.47 15.04
N SER A 37 5.63 -11.39 16.23
CA SER A 37 5.95 -12.25 17.37
C SER A 37 5.52 -13.70 17.15
N GLN A 38 4.34 -13.93 16.56
CA GLN A 38 3.87 -15.27 16.21
C GLN A 38 4.75 -15.90 15.12
N MET A 39 5.05 -15.15 14.06
CA MET A 39 5.99 -15.59 13.02
C MET A 39 7.40 -15.83 13.58
N GLY A 40 7.90 -14.96 14.47
CA GLY A 40 9.18 -15.20 15.14
C GLY A 40 9.19 -16.48 15.96
N ARG A 41 8.13 -16.73 16.74
CA ARG A 41 7.98 -17.97 17.50
C ARG A 41 7.97 -19.19 16.59
N MET A 42 7.19 -19.17 15.52
CA MET A 42 7.13 -20.25 14.54
C MET A 42 8.51 -20.49 13.87
N TRP A 43 9.27 -19.43 13.59
CA TRP A 43 10.57 -19.52 12.90
C TRP A 43 11.64 -20.15 13.76
N TRP A 44 11.69 -19.74 15.03
CA TRP A 44 12.71 -20.20 15.96
C TRP A 44 12.32 -21.48 16.71
N THR A 45 11.06 -21.90 16.65
CA THR A 45 10.59 -23.14 17.30
C THR A 45 10.78 -24.31 16.35
N ASN A 46 11.60 -25.29 16.75
CA ASN A 46 11.62 -26.60 16.11
C ASN A 46 10.46 -27.44 16.66
N ASN A 47 9.92 -28.36 15.86
CA ASN A 47 8.80 -29.21 16.28
C ASN A 47 9.10 -29.86 17.64
N ASP A 48 8.12 -29.74 18.54
CA ASP A 48 8.02 -30.30 19.89
C ASP A 48 8.64 -29.52 21.07
N LYS A 49 7.73 -28.83 21.77
CA LYS A 49 7.72 -28.55 23.23
C LYS A 49 8.81 -27.65 23.82
N ILE A 50 9.84 -27.27 23.08
CA ILE A 50 10.88 -26.37 23.57
C ILE A 50 10.72 -25.01 22.88
N ARG A 51 10.45 -23.96 23.67
CA ARG A 51 10.44 -22.57 23.17
C ARG A 51 11.82 -22.27 22.58
N GLY A 52 11.89 -22.15 21.26
CA GLY A 52 13.10 -21.73 20.58
C GLY A 52 13.59 -20.38 21.09
N TRP A 53 14.90 -20.25 21.30
CA TRP A 53 15.49 -18.95 21.58
C TRP A 53 15.51 -18.12 20.31
N ALA A 54 14.73 -17.02 20.31
CA ALA A 54 14.76 -16.05 19.22
C ALA A 54 16.13 -15.37 19.20
N MET A 55 17.00 -15.83 18.31
CA MET A 55 18.38 -15.36 18.22
C MET A 55 18.49 -13.95 17.62
N MET A 56 17.43 -13.49 16.93
CA MET A 56 17.32 -12.16 16.36
C MET A 56 15.90 -11.57 16.48
N VAL A 57 15.84 -10.25 16.65
CA VAL A 57 14.59 -9.47 16.60
C VAL A 57 14.04 -9.50 15.18
N TRP A 58 12.73 -9.74 15.01
CA TRP A 58 12.08 -9.84 13.71
C TRP A 58 12.37 -8.65 12.78
N ARG A 59 12.45 -7.43 13.33
CA ARG A 59 12.82 -6.23 12.57
C ARG A 59 14.19 -6.35 11.89
N LYS A 60 15.16 -7.03 12.51
CA LYS A 60 16.50 -7.26 11.94
C LYS A 60 16.48 -8.29 10.83
N ILE A 61 15.64 -9.32 10.98
CA ILE A 61 15.41 -10.38 9.99
C ILE A 61 14.81 -9.79 8.70
N CYS A 62 13.99 -8.72 8.81
CA CYS A 62 13.42 -8.03 7.66
C CYS A 62 14.39 -7.15 6.85
N HIS A 63 15.65 -6.98 7.28
CA HIS A 63 16.61 -6.25 6.46
C HIS A 63 17.06 -7.08 5.24
N PRO A 64 17.52 -6.42 4.16
CA PRO A 64 18.17 -7.11 3.05
C PRO A 64 19.36 -7.95 3.52
N GLU A 65 19.68 -9.02 2.79
CA GLU A 65 20.83 -9.88 3.09
C GLU A 65 22.14 -9.09 3.15
N GLU A 66 22.28 -8.07 2.30
CA GLU A 66 23.42 -7.14 2.28
C GLU A 66 23.63 -6.37 3.59
N MET A 67 22.57 -6.18 4.38
CA MET A 67 22.61 -5.50 5.67
C MET A 67 22.59 -6.49 6.85
N GLY A 68 22.86 -7.78 6.60
CA GLY A 68 22.86 -8.83 7.61
C GLY A 68 21.47 -9.26 8.07
N GLY A 69 20.43 -8.95 7.29
CA GLY A 69 19.09 -9.51 7.45
C GLY A 69 18.90 -10.77 6.60
N MET A 70 17.66 -11.26 6.54
CA MET A 70 17.29 -12.48 5.81
C MET A 70 16.27 -12.20 4.70
N GLY A 71 16.10 -10.92 4.33
CA GLY A 71 15.26 -10.49 3.21
C GLY A 71 13.75 -10.58 3.44
N PHE A 72 13.29 -10.78 4.68
CA PHE A 72 11.85 -10.86 4.96
C PHE A 72 11.15 -9.52 4.76
N ARG A 73 9.90 -9.55 4.26
CA ARG A 73 9.10 -8.33 4.09
C ARG A 73 8.72 -7.74 5.44
N ASN A 74 9.00 -6.44 5.64
CA ASN A 74 8.49 -5.70 6.78
C ASN A 74 7.00 -5.38 6.58
N LEU A 75 6.15 -5.99 7.41
CA LEU A 75 4.70 -5.87 7.27
C LEU A 75 4.16 -4.45 7.53
N HIS A 76 4.83 -3.66 8.37
CA HIS A 76 4.45 -2.26 8.59
C HIS A 76 4.60 -1.43 7.32
N LEU A 77 5.67 -1.69 6.55
CA LEU A 77 5.96 -0.98 5.32
C LEU A 77 5.16 -1.53 4.14
N PHE A 78 4.75 -2.80 4.19
CA PHE A 78 4.07 -3.47 3.08
C PHE A 78 2.56 -3.23 3.03
N ASN A 79 1.92 -2.93 4.18
CA ASN A 79 0.47 -2.76 4.24
C ASN A 79 -0.03 -1.53 3.45
N LEU A 80 0.66 -0.40 3.52
CA LEU A 80 0.26 0.82 2.81
C LEU A 80 0.39 0.70 1.26
N PRO A 81 1.50 0.20 0.69
CA PRO A 81 1.59 -0.07 -0.75
C PRO A 81 0.57 -1.09 -1.26
N LEU A 82 0.22 -2.11 -0.46
CA LEU A 82 -0.83 -3.06 -0.82
C LEU A 82 -2.20 -2.38 -0.95
N LEU A 83 -2.54 -1.48 -0.02
CA LEU A 83 -3.74 -0.66 -0.13
C LEU A 83 -3.64 0.30 -1.32
N GLY A 84 -2.46 0.86 -1.60
CA GLY A 84 -2.20 1.67 -2.80
C GLY A 84 -2.49 0.91 -4.10
N ARG A 85 -2.11 -0.36 -4.19
CA ARG A 85 -2.48 -1.22 -5.33
C ARG A 85 -3.99 -1.38 -5.45
N GLN A 86 -4.71 -1.44 -4.33
CA GLN A 86 -6.17 -1.54 -4.36
C GLN A 86 -6.83 -0.22 -4.77
N VAL A 87 -6.28 0.92 -4.34
CA VAL A 87 -6.67 2.26 -4.83
C VAL A 87 -6.47 2.35 -6.35
N TRP A 88 -5.31 1.93 -6.84
CA TRP A 88 -5.02 1.89 -8.28
C TRP A 88 -6.02 1.03 -9.06
N ARG A 89 -6.40 -0.12 -8.52
CA ARG A 89 -7.44 -0.99 -9.10
C ARG A 89 -8.79 -0.29 -9.15
N LEU A 90 -9.18 0.46 -8.13
CA LEU A 90 -10.42 1.23 -8.16
C LEU A 90 -10.41 2.30 -9.25
N MET A 91 -9.27 2.95 -9.49
CA MET A 91 -9.13 3.95 -10.56
C MET A 91 -9.15 3.31 -11.96
N SER A 92 -8.44 2.19 -12.11
CA SER A 92 -8.25 1.53 -13.42
C SER A 92 -9.40 0.62 -13.84
N GLN A 93 -10.13 0.01 -12.89
CA GLN A 93 -11.12 -1.05 -13.15
C GLN A 93 -12.52 -0.64 -12.69
N GLN A 94 -13.11 0.31 -13.41
CA GLN A 94 -14.42 0.89 -13.08
C GLN A 94 -15.61 -0.05 -13.39
N ASP A 95 -15.41 -1.07 -14.22
CA ASP A 95 -16.48 -2.03 -14.58
C ASP A 95 -16.82 -3.05 -13.48
N THR A 96 -15.98 -3.13 -12.44
CA THR A 96 -16.15 -4.11 -11.37
C THR A 96 -17.34 -3.79 -10.47
N LEU A 97 -18.03 -4.83 -9.98
CA LEU A 97 -19.12 -4.66 -9.01
C LEU A 97 -18.64 -3.93 -7.74
N CYS A 98 -17.43 -4.23 -7.30
CA CYS A 98 -16.81 -3.57 -6.15
C CYS A 98 -16.71 -2.06 -6.36
N PHE A 99 -16.22 -1.61 -7.52
CA PHE A 99 -16.18 -0.20 -7.86
C PHE A 99 -17.58 0.41 -7.88
N LYS A 100 -18.55 -0.21 -8.55
CA LYS A 100 -19.92 0.31 -8.64
C LYS A 100 -20.57 0.51 -7.27
N VAL A 101 -20.41 -0.45 -6.35
CA VAL A 101 -20.93 -0.37 -4.98
C VAL A 101 -20.22 0.72 -4.16
N LEU A 102 -18.88 0.80 -4.25
CA LEU A 102 -18.12 1.82 -3.53
C LEU A 102 -18.39 3.22 -4.09
N CYS A 103 -18.52 3.34 -5.41
CA CYS A 103 -18.81 4.59 -6.10
C CYS A 103 -20.17 5.13 -5.66
N ALA A 104 -21.23 4.31 -5.75
CA ALA A 104 -22.57 4.69 -5.32
C ALA A 104 -22.65 5.15 -3.85
N LYS A 105 -21.78 4.61 -2.98
CA LYS A 105 -21.78 4.92 -1.55
C LYS A 105 -20.88 6.10 -1.20
N TYR A 106 -19.67 6.15 -1.74
CA TYR A 106 -18.58 7.01 -1.28
C TYR A 106 -18.08 8.02 -2.33
N LEU A 107 -18.29 7.79 -3.62
CA LEU A 107 -17.74 8.61 -4.71
C LEU A 107 -18.88 9.26 -5.52
N PRO A 108 -19.46 10.39 -5.06
CA PRO A 108 -20.56 11.03 -5.77
C PRO A 108 -20.18 11.55 -7.16
N GLU A 109 -18.92 11.92 -7.36
CA GLU A 109 -18.37 12.45 -8.61
C GLU A 109 -17.59 11.39 -9.41
N GLY A 110 -17.50 10.15 -8.90
CA GLY A 110 -16.73 9.07 -9.51
C GLY A 110 -15.21 9.18 -9.34
N ASP A 111 -14.68 10.30 -8.86
CA ASP A 111 -13.26 10.47 -8.56
C ASP A 111 -12.89 9.90 -7.17
N VAL A 112 -11.88 9.03 -7.13
CA VAL A 112 -11.37 8.39 -5.92
C VAL A 112 -10.70 9.38 -4.97
N PHE A 113 -10.14 10.49 -5.49
CA PHE A 113 -9.51 11.52 -4.66
C PHE A 113 -10.52 12.52 -4.06
N SER A 114 -11.66 12.70 -4.71
CA SER A 114 -12.78 13.55 -4.28
C SER A 114 -13.94 12.71 -3.68
N TYR A 115 -13.68 12.00 -2.58
CA TYR A 115 -14.70 11.18 -1.92
C TYR A 115 -15.54 11.94 -0.89
N LYS A 116 -16.81 11.51 -0.72
CA LYS A 116 -17.72 12.04 0.30
C LYS A 116 -17.31 11.59 1.69
N ARG A 117 -17.16 12.55 2.61
CA ARG A 117 -17.01 12.24 4.04
C ARG A 117 -18.34 11.76 4.62
N ILE A 118 -18.35 10.54 5.13
CA ILE A 118 -19.54 9.89 5.73
C ILE A 118 -19.28 9.67 7.21
N ASN A 119 -20.29 9.92 8.04
CA ASN A 119 -20.25 9.54 9.45
C ASN A 119 -20.28 8.02 9.58
N LYS A 120 -19.20 7.44 10.14
CA LYS A 120 -18.99 5.98 10.30
C LYS A 120 -18.83 5.24 8.95
N PRO A 121 -17.72 5.45 8.22
CA PRO A 121 -17.40 4.64 7.04
C PRO A 121 -17.15 3.17 7.44
N SER A 122 -17.21 2.27 6.46
CA SER A 122 -16.77 0.89 6.71
C SER A 122 -15.27 0.88 6.99
N PHE A 123 -14.80 -0.09 7.78
CA PHE A 123 -13.38 -0.20 8.11
C PHE A 123 -12.48 -0.35 6.86
N THR A 124 -12.97 -1.10 5.86
CA THR A 124 -12.35 -1.19 4.54
C THR A 124 -12.23 0.18 3.87
N TRP A 125 -13.32 0.95 3.82
CA TRP A 125 -13.28 2.27 3.18
C TRP A 125 -12.37 3.24 3.95
N ALA A 126 -12.40 3.23 5.27
CA ALA A 126 -11.49 4.05 6.09
C ALA A 126 -10.02 3.72 5.81
N SER A 127 -9.70 2.44 5.61
CA SER A 127 -8.35 1.98 5.25
C SER A 127 -7.93 2.47 3.87
N ILE A 128 -8.82 2.33 2.88
CA ILE A 128 -8.60 2.80 1.50
C ILE A 128 -8.46 4.33 1.47
N ALA A 129 -9.37 5.07 2.11
CA ALA A 129 -9.34 6.52 2.20
C ALA A 129 -8.02 7.02 2.83
N LYS A 130 -7.54 6.35 3.89
CA LYS A 130 -6.24 6.68 4.49
C LYS A 130 -5.08 6.45 3.53
N ALA A 131 -5.13 5.37 2.75
CA ALA A 131 -4.14 5.09 1.72
C ALA A 131 -4.18 6.13 0.59
N VAL A 132 -5.38 6.54 0.13
CA VAL A 132 -5.58 7.61 -0.85
C VAL A 132 -4.96 8.92 -0.35
N GLU A 133 -5.26 9.33 0.89
CA GLU A 133 -4.69 10.54 1.49
C GLU A 133 -3.15 10.48 1.55
N THR A 134 -2.60 9.34 1.94
CA THR A 134 -1.14 9.18 2.15
C THR A 134 -0.38 9.06 0.83
N LEU A 135 -0.99 8.48 -0.19
CA LEU A 135 -0.36 8.21 -1.49
C LEU A 135 -0.76 9.22 -2.56
N LYS A 136 -1.58 10.23 -2.23
CA LYS A 136 -2.07 11.23 -3.18
C LYS A 136 -0.93 11.89 -3.96
N ASP A 137 0.16 12.23 -3.29
CA ASP A 137 1.33 12.86 -3.90
C ASP A 137 2.16 11.89 -4.76
N GLY A 138 2.02 10.58 -4.53
CA GLY A 138 2.73 9.53 -5.27
C GLY A 138 1.95 8.98 -6.46
N PHE A 139 0.64 9.21 -6.55
CA PHE A 139 -0.15 8.87 -7.72
C PHE A 139 0.02 9.95 -8.78
N ILE A 140 0.70 9.61 -9.87
CA ILE A 140 0.90 10.49 -11.01
C ILE A 140 -0.04 10.05 -12.13
N TRP A 141 -0.72 11.02 -12.73
CA TRP A 141 -1.50 10.78 -13.94
C TRP A 141 -0.59 10.36 -15.09
N GLN A 142 -0.89 9.23 -15.71
CA GLN A 142 -0.33 8.86 -17.01
C GLN A 142 -1.38 9.15 -18.08
N VAL A 143 -1.02 10.03 -19.01
CA VAL A 143 -1.89 10.43 -20.12
C VAL A 143 -2.05 9.25 -21.07
N GLY A 144 -3.30 8.78 -21.19
CA GLY A 144 -3.72 7.85 -22.24
C GLY A 144 -4.15 8.62 -23.49
N ASP A 145 -5.40 8.46 -23.90
CA ASP A 145 -5.99 9.14 -25.05
C ASP A 145 -6.58 10.49 -24.61
N GLY A 146 -6.09 11.60 -25.17
CA GLY A 146 -6.24 12.99 -24.67
C GLY A 146 -7.65 13.60 -24.66
N ASN A 147 -8.71 12.80 -24.75
CA ASN A 147 -10.09 13.25 -24.93
C ASN A 147 -10.88 13.51 -23.62
N GLY A 148 -10.25 13.41 -22.46
CA GLY A 148 -10.94 13.57 -21.16
C GLY A 148 -10.13 14.26 -20.06
N ILE A 149 -9.04 14.96 -20.41
CA ILE A 149 -8.08 15.48 -19.43
C ILE A 149 -8.31 16.98 -19.21
N ASP A 150 -8.72 17.36 -17.99
CA ASP A 150 -8.71 18.77 -17.58
C ASP A 150 -7.33 19.13 -17.01
N LEU A 151 -6.46 19.63 -17.89
CA LEU A 151 -5.07 20.03 -17.61
C LEU A 151 -4.88 20.85 -16.32
N ARG A 152 -5.89 21.60 -15.88
CA ARG A 152 -5.80 22.53 -14.75
C ARG A 152 -6.15 21.93 -13.39
N ARG A 153 -6.90 20.83 -13.34
CA ARG A 153 -7.37 20.23 -12.07
C ARG A 153 -6.56 19.00 -11.66
N GLU A 154 -5.85 18.39 -12.60
CA GLU A 154 -5.13 17.15 -12.34
C GLU A 154 -3.82 17.35 -11.58
N HIS A 155 -3.54 16.43 -10.65
CA HIS A 155 -2.25 16.35 -9.96
C HIS A 155 -1.23 15.68 -10.89
N TRP A 156 -0.49 16.48 -11.64
CA TRP A 156 0.56 16.03 -12.55
C TRP A 156 1.84 15.51 -11.85
N GLY A 157 1.84 15.40 -10.52
CA GLY A 157 3.05 15.07 -9.75
C GLY A 157 4.13 16.17 -9.77
N LEU A 158 3.82 17.37 -10.27
CA LEU A 158 4.76 18.47 -10.52
C LEU A 158 4.96 19.42 -9.33
N ASN A 159 4.69 18.99 -8.10
CA ASN A 159 4.86 19.84 -6.90
C ASN A 159 6.34 20.15 -6.53
N GLY A 160 7.29 19.88 -7.43
CA GLY A 160 8.73 20.14 -7.22
C GLY A 160 9.49 20.75 -8.40
N ILE A 161 8.86 21.08 -9.55
CA ILE A 161 9.60 21.57 -10.74
C ILE A 161 9.07 22.90 -11.30
N PHE A 162 7.92 23.40 -10.85
CA PHE A 162 7.38 24.71 -11.28
C PHE A 162 7.44 25.79 -10.18
N GLY A 163 8.45 25.72 -9.32
CA GLY A 163 8.89 26.87 -8.53
C GLY A 163 10.05 27.54 -9.26
N GLU A 164 9.80 28.75 -9.78
CA GLU A 164 10.76 29.65 -10.45
C GLU A 164 11.21 29.25 -11.87
N SER A 165 10.42 29.62 -12.89
CA SER A 165 10.91 30.35 -14.08
C SER A 165 9.89 30.36 -15.24
N VAL A 166 8.67 30.86 -15.03
CA VAL A 166 7.90 31.44 -16.14
C VAL A 166 7.29 32.75 -15.65
N CYS A 167 8.17 33.70 -15.31
CA CYS A 167 7.80 35.09 -15.25
C CYS A 167 7.49 35.55 -16.68
N ARG A 168 6.23 35.93 -16.86
CA ARG A 168 5.67 36.76 -17.92
C ARG A 168 6.73 37.63 -18.62
N SER A 169 6.79 37.55 -19.94
CA SER A 169 7.09 38.71 -20.76
C SER A 169 5.86 38.96 -21.64
N PRO A 170 5.10 40.05 -21.45
CA PRO A 170 4.17 40.50 -22.46
C PRO A 170 5.01 41.18 -23.55
N LEU A 171 5.16 40.53 -24.71
CA LEU A 171 5.61 41.22 -25.92
C LEU A 171 4.42 42.01 -26.48
N ASN A 172 4.23 43.19 -25.93
CA ASN A 172 3.73 44.34 -26.68
C ASN A 172 4.91 45.30 -26.78
N ASP A 173 5.34 45.62 -28.01
CA ASP A 173 5.61 46.99 -28.46
C ASP A 173 6.10 46.97 -29.92
N ILE A 174 5.30 47.65 -30.77
CA ILE A 174 5.59 48.28 -32.08
C ILE A 174 5.77 47.36 -33.30
#